data_AF-A0A640XNK5-F1
#
_entry.id   AF-A0A640XNK5-F1
#
_cell.length_a   1.000
_cell.length_b   1.000
_cell.length_c   1.000
_cell.angle_alpha   90.00
_cell.angle_beta   90.00
_cell.angle_gamma   90.00
#
_symmetry.space_group_name_H-M   'P 1'
#
loop_
_entity.id
_entity.type
_entity.pdbx_description
1 polymer ?
#
loop_
_entity_poly.entity_id
_entity_poly.type
_entity_poly.pdbx_seq_one_letter_code
_entity_poly.pdbx_strand_id
1 'polypeptide(L)'
;MKLKKFFLGFMFILSVSHIANASQLDFSWNAPKTYVHNKGTAGEVTYIIWFYNLGNTIEKPILVPIEVLLTTDTGEKYPDAYYPEIMEHVAKLDEDYKEGKKYQYAAVAKGELAPKTTKHCVAMFEDVDPQAKRLDIFVTGISHFFFWRWRMVDYSYKITYEKEQDYWKLIEHGMTKDTSHRSYEFETRGW
;
A
#
# COMPACT_ATOMS: atom_id res chain seq x y z
N MET A 1 2.91 26.74 72.50
CA MET A 1 1.95 26.71 71.38
C MET A 1 2.63 26.04 70.18
N LYS A 2 2.29 24.79 69.86
CA LYS A 2 2.97 23.99 68.82
C LYS A 2 2.25 24.18 67.47
N LEU A 3 2.92 24.80 66.50
CA LEU A 3 2.41 24.97 65.13
C LEU A 3 2.66 23.67 64.34
N LYS A 4 1.62 22.85 64.15
CA LYS A 4 1.69 21.68 63.26
C LYS A 4 1.62 22.16 61.81
N LYS A 5 2.73 22.07 61.07
CA LYS A 5 2.76 22.24 59.62
C LYS A 5 2.16 20.99 58.97
N PHE A 6 0.96 21.09 58.43
CA PHE A 6 0.38 20.06 57.55
C PHE A 6 0.70 20.47 56.11
N PHE A 7 1.82 19.97 55.57
CA PHE A 7 2.11 20.04 54.14
C PHE A 7 1.30 18.94 53.47
N LEU A 8 0.11 19.28 52.98
CA LEU A 8 -0.68 18.39 52.13
C LEU A 8 -0.07 18.45 50.71
N GLY A 9 0.82 17.52 50.41
CA GLY A 9 1.39 17.33 49.09
C GLY A 9 0.32 16.85 48.12
N PHE A 10 -0.19 17.76 47.30
CA PHE A 10 -1.09 17.41 46.20
C PHE A 10 -0.23 16.89 45.03
N MET A 11 0.08 15.59 45.02
CA MET A 11 0.62 14.93 43.83
C MET A 11 -0.51 14.81 42.80
N PHE A 12 -0.58 15.77 41.87
CA PHE A 12 -1.33 15.64 40.63
C PHE A 12 -0.62 14.58 39.78
N ILE A 13 -1.01 13.32 39.92
CA ILE A 13 -0.66 12.29 38.94
C ILE A 13 -1.52 12.60 37.71
N LEU A 14 -0.97 13.42 36.81
CA LEU A 14 -1.45 13.50 35.44
C LEU A 14 -1.20 12.13 34.81
N SER A 15 -2.18 11.24 34.94
CA SER A 15 -2.32 10.08 34.09
C SER A 15 -2.53 10.60 32.66
N VAL A 16 -1.42 10.86 31.97
CA VAL A 16 -1.42 11.02 30.53
C VAL A 16 -1.89 9.67 30.01
N SER A 17 -3.19 9.58 29.72
CA SER A 17 -3.72 8.50 28.91
C SER A 17 -2.95 8.57 27.61
N HIS A 18 -1.96 7.70 27.46
CA HIS A 18 -1.38 7.41 26.15
C HIS A 18 -2.52 6.80 25.35
N ILE A 19 -3.31 7.67 24.69
CA ILE A 19 -4.17 7.27 23.60
C ILE A 19 -3.18 6.82 22.52
N ALA A 20 -2.88 5.52 22.52
CA ALA A 20 -2.27 4.88 21.38
C ALA A 20 -3.25 5.10 20.23
N ASN A 21 -3.00 6.11 19.41
CA ASN A 21 -3.74 6.31 18.17
C ASN A 21 -3.40 5.11 17.28
N ALA A 22 -4.24 4.07 17.31
CA ALA A 22 -4.18 3.01 16.32
C ALA A 22 -4.24 3.66 14.93
N SER A 23 -3.41 3.20 13.99
CA SER A 23 -3.48 3.67 12.60
C SER A 23 -4.92 3.50 12.11
N GLN A 24 -5.53 4.58 11.63
CA GLN A 24 -6.94 4.53 11.16
C GLN A 24 -7.11 3.58 9.96
N LEU A 25 -6.02 3.37 9.22
CA LEU A 25 -5.93 2.47 8.09
C LEU A 25 -4.91 1.37 8.41
N ASP A 26 -5.39 0.12 8.41
CA ASP A 26 -4.59 -1.08 8.41
C ASP A 26 -4.26 -1.45 6.97
N PHE A 27 -2.98 -1.64 6.69
CA PHE A 27 -2.47 -1.93 5.36
C PHE A 27 -1.63 -3.21 5.42
N SER A 28 -2.07 -4.23 4.68
CA SER A 28 -1.40 -5.53 4.62
C SER A 28 -1.31 -5.99 3.16
N TRP A 29 -0.31 -6.82 2.86
CA TRP A 29 -0.03 -7.26 1.50
C TRP A 29 0.70 -8.60 1.49
N ASN A 30 0.69 -9.24 0.32
CA ASN A 30 1.46 -10.43 0.03
C ASN A 30 2.67 -10.08 -0.87
N ALA A 31 3.59 -11.03 -1.07
CA ALA A 31 4.64 -10.84 -2.07
C ALA A 31 4.02 -10.80 -3.48
N PRO A 32 4.52 -9.96 -4.41
CA PRO A 32 4.09 -9.99 -5.78
C PRO A 32 4.50 -11.32 -6.44
N LYS A 33 3.71 -11.77 -7.41
CA LYS A 33 3.96 -12.99 -8.17
C LYS A 33 3.92 -12.72 -9.66
N THR A 34 4.71 -13.49 -10.40
CA THR A 34 4.79 -13.39 -11.85
C THR A 34 3.85 -14.41 -12.49
N TYR A 35 3.01 -13.94 -13.40
CA TYR A 35 2.06 -14.74 -14.17
C TYR A 35 2.34 -14.61 -15.66
N VAL A 36 2.19 -15.70 -16.40
CA VAL A 36 2.33 -15.69 -17.86
C VAL A 36 1.00 -16.10 -18.46
N HIS A 37 0.38 -15.19 -19.19
CA HIS A 37 -0.85 -15.46 -19.92
C HIS A 37 -0.53 -15.88 -21.36
N ASN A 38 -1.33 -16.80 -21.94
CA ASN A 38 -1.15 -17.34 -23.29
C ASN A 38 0.26 -17.90 -23.60
N LYS A 39 0.87 -18.55 -22.61
CA LYS A 39 2.22 -19.12 -22.70
C LYS A 39 2.41 -19.98 -23.96
N GLY A 40 3.49 -19.73 -24.71
CA GLY A 40 3.83 -20.46 -25.93
C GLY A 40 3.09 -20.02 -27.20
N THR A 41 2.37 -18.89 -27.14
CA THR A 41 1.68 -18.30 -28.29
C THR A 41 2.27 -16.94 -28.66
N ALA A 42 1.88 -16.38 -29.81
CA ALA A 42 2.29 -15.04 -30.22
C ALA A 42 1.73 -13.90 -29.33
N GLY A 43 0.74 -14.20 -28.48
CA GLY A 43 0.15 -13.26 -27.53
C GLY A 43 0.56 -13.56 -26.09
N GLU A 44 1.73 -14.17 -25.87
CA GLU A 44 2.30 -14.38 -24.54
C GLU A 44 2.58 -13.02 -23.89
N VAL A 45 2.01 -12.79 -22.70
CA VAL A 45 2.16 -11.55 -21.93
C VAL A 45 2.48 -11.91 -20.50
N THR A 46 3.43 -11.19 -19.89
CA THR A 46 3.84 -11.42 -18.50
C THR A 46 3.26 -10.35 -17.60
N TYR A 47 2.72 -10.76 -16.47
CA TYR A 47 2.14 -9.87 -15.46
C TYR A 47 2.85 -10.06 -14.14
N ILE A 48 3.20 -8.96 -13.48
CA ILE A 48 3.46 -8.95 -12.04
C ILE A 48 2.16 -8.55 -11.35
N ILE A 49 1.65 -9.44 -10.50
CA ILE A 49 0.38 -9.25 -9.80
C ILE A 49 0.64 -9.21 -8.30
N TRP A 50 0.04 -8.23 -7.65
CA TRP A 50 0.28 -7.93 -6.25
C TRP A 50 -1.02 -7.73 -5.48
N PHE A 51 -1.27 -8.61 -4.50
CA PHE A 51 -2.45 -8.54 -3.65
C PHE A 51 -2.19 -7.76 -2.37
N TYR A 52 -3.11 -6.85 -2.04
CA TYR A 52 -3.05 -6.04 -0.83
C TYR A 52 -4.43 -5.77 -0.25
N ASN A 53 -4.49 -5.32 0.99
CA ASN A 53 -5.73 -5.05 1.72
C ASN A 53 -5.69 -3.68 2.38
N LEU A 54 -6.85 -3.03 2.41
CA LEU A 54 -7.08 -1.75 3.09
C LEU A 54 -8.17 -1.96 4.13
N GLY A 55 -7.80 -1.96 5.40
CA GLY A 55 -8.71 -2.13 6.53
C GLY A 55 -8.97 -0.81 7.24
N ASN A 56 -10.22 -0.42 7.41
CA ASN A 56 -10.57 0.69 8.29
C ASN A 56 -10.71 0.17 9.73
N THR A 57 -9.84 0.63 10.62
CA THR A 57 -9.80 0.16 12.01
C THR A 57 -10.72 0.94 12.94
N ILE A 58 -11.32 2.05 12.47
CA ILE A 58 -12.13 2.96 13.28
C ILE A 58 -13.64 2.83 12.99
N GLU A 59 -14.46 3.36 13.89
CA GLU A 59 -15.94 3.27 13.85
C GLU A 59 -16.59 4.32 12.92
N LYS A 60 -15.81 5.01 12.09
CA LYS A 60 -16.29 6.02 11.15
C LYS A 60 -15.70 5.80 9.76
N PRO A 61 -16.40 6.18 8.68
CA PRO A 61 -15.83 6.09 7.33
C PRO A 61 -14.57 6.95 7.23
N ILE A 62 -13.62 6.48 6.41
CA ILE A 62 -12.40 7.22 6.07
C ILE A 62 -12.29 7.36 4.56
N LEU A 63 -11.72 8.46 4.09
CA LEU A 63 -11.37 8.65 2.68
C LEU A 63 -9.95 8.17 2.45
N VAL A 64 -9.76 7.25 1.50
CA VAL A 64 -8.47 6.68 1.15
C VAL A 64 -8.10 7.11 -0.27
N PRO A 65 -7.20 8.08 -0.45
CA PRO A 65 -6.73 8.53 -1.76
C PRO A 65 -5.57 7.64 -2.24
N ILE A 66 -5.80 6.33 -2.36
CA ILE A 66 -4.76 5.38 -2.73
C ILE A 66 -4.42 5.44 -4.22
N GLU A 67 -3.13 5.43 -4.52
CA GLU A 67 -2.57 5.12 -5.83
C GLU A 67 -1.40 4.14 -5.65
N VAL A 68 -1.17 3.32 -6.68
CA VAL A 68 -0.13 2.29 -6.68
C VAL A 68 0.70 2.44 -7.96
N LEU A 69 2.02 2.40 -7.80
CA LEU A 69 2.99 2.46 -8.90
C LEU A 69 4.11 1.46 -8.63
N LEU A 70 4.54 0.75 -9.66
CA LEU A 70 5.75 -0.07 -9.64
C LEU A 70 6.88 0.66 -10.36
N THR A 71 8.07 0.67 -9.79
CA THR A 71 9.29 1.03 -10.51
C THR A 71 10.32 -0.08 -10.40
N THR A 72 11.22 -0.18 -11.37
CA THR A 72 12.26 -1.21 -11.41
C THR A 72 13.66 -0.61 -11.32
N ASP A 73 14.68 -1.44 -11.08
CA ASP A 73 16.09 -1.04 -11.16
C ASP A 73 16.53 -0.61 -12.56
N THR A 74 15.78 -0.97 -13.61
CA THR A 74 16.04 -0.50 -14.97
C THR A 74 15.51 0.91 -15.24
N GLY A 75 14.78 1.49 -14.28
CA GLY A 75 14.27 2.86 -14.33
C GLY A 75 12.86 2.97 -14.92
N GLU A 76 12.32 1.88 -15.45
CA GLU A 76 10.96 1.79 -15.98
C GLU A 76 9.90 1.89 -14.89
N LYS A 77 8.75 2.47 -15.24
CA LYS A 77 7.62 2.73 -14.33
C LYS A 77 6.34 2.15 -14.89
N TYR A 78 5.59 1.48 -14.03
CA TYR A 78 4.38 0.75 -14.41
C TYR A 78 3.24 1.17 -13.49
N PRO A 79 2.22 1.88 -14.00
CA PRO A 79 1.02 2.19 -13.23
C PRO A 79 0.22 0.91 -12.94
N ASP A 80 -0.52 0.94 -11.84
CA ASP A 80 -1.52 -0.09 -11.57
C ASP A 80 -2.58 -0.13 -12.69
N ALA A 81 -2.76 -1.31 -13.27
CA ALA A 81 -3.80 -1.63 -14.23
C ALA A 81 -4.66 -2.81 -13.74
N TYR A 82 -5.82 -2.99 -14.37
CA TYR A 82 -6.73 -4.08 -14.04
C TYR A 82 -7.27 -4.76 -15.29
N TYR A 83 -7.00 -6.06 -15.40
CA TYR A 83 -7.41 -6.89 -16.52
C TYR A 83 -8.32 -8.02 -15.99
N PRO A 84 -9.66 -7.92 -16.17
CA PRO A 84 -10.60 -8.91 -15.67
C PRO A 84 -10.30 -10.34 -16.15
N GLU A 85 -9.93 -10.50 -17.42
CA GLU A 85 -9.59 -11.78 -18.02
C GLU A 85 -8.37 -12.44 -17.36
N ILE A 86 -7.41 -11.65 -16.89
CA ILE A 86 -6.24 -12.14 -16.18
C ILE A 86 -6.62 -12.55 -14.75
N MET A 87 -7.53 -11.82 -14.09
CA MET A 87 -8.04 -12.24 -12.77
C MET A 87 -8.70 -13.62 -12.80
N GLU A 88 -9.43 -13.96 -13.86
CA GLU A 88 -10.03 -15.29 -14.00
C GLU A 88 -8.97 -16.40 -14.13
N HIS A 89 -7.84 -16.09 -14.76
CA HIS A 89 -6.70 -17.00 -14.85
C HIS A 89 -6.01 -17.17 -13.50
N VAL A 90 -5.72 -16.06 -12.81
CA VAL A 90 -5.07 -16.03 -11.50
C VAL A 90 -5.91 -16.75 -10.43
N ALA A 91 -7.24 -16.58 -10.46
CA ALA A 91 -8.15 -17.23 -9.53
C ALA A 91 -8.04 -18.76 -9.50
N LYS A 92 -7.53 -19.38 -10.58
CA LYS A 92 -7.34 -20.84 -10.67
C LYS A 92 -5.94 -21.29 -10.22
N LEU A 93 -4.97 -20.38 -10.14
CA LEU A 93 -3.56 -20.69 -9.96
C LEU A 93 -3.01 -20.21 -8.62
N ASP A 94 -3.53 -19.11 -8.08
CA ASP A 94 -2.95 -18.43 -6.92
C ASP A 94 -3.68 -18.80 -5.62
N GLU A 95 -2.91 -19.28 -4.64
CA GLU A 95 -3.40 -19.54 -3.28
C GLU A 95 -3.75 -18.27 -2.50
N ASP A 96 -3.17 -17.13 -2.87
CA ASP A 96 -3.48 -15.82 -2.26
C ASP A 96 -4.82 -15.26 -2.75
N TYR A 97 -5.33 -15.79 -3.86
CA TYR A 97 -6.67 -15.52 -4.33
C TYR A 97 -7.68 -16.22 -3.40
N LYS A 98 -8.58 -15.43 -2.81
CA LYS A 98 -9.63 -15.90 -1.92
C LYS A 98 -10.96 -15.90 -2.65
N GLU A 99 -11.50 -17.08 -2.91
CA GLU A 99 -12.81 -17.25 -3.53
C GLU A 99 -13.90 -16.48 -2.75
N GLY A 100 -14.83 -15.87 -3.49
CA GLY A 100 -15.90 -15.05 -2.92
C GLY A 100 -15.47 -13.64 -2.47
N LYS A 101 -14.18 -13.28 -2.61
CA LYS A 101 -13.72 -11.89 -2.39
C LYS A 101 -13.78 -11.10 -3.69
N LYS A 102 -14.27 -9.86 -3.59
CA LYS A 102 -14.22 -8.89 -4.69
C LYS A 102 -12.89 -8.13 -4.60
N TYR A 103 -11.99 -8.39 -5.54
CA TYR A 103 -10.74 -7.66 -5.68
C TYR A 103 -10.94 -6.37 -6.47
N GLN A 104 -10.34 -5.28 -6.00
CA GLN A 104 -10.44 -3.94 -6.61
C GLN A 104 -9.03 -3.38 -6.85
N TYR A 105 -8.78 -2.80 -8.01
CA TYR A 105 -7.55 -2.05 -8.26
C TYR A 105 -7.63 -0.63 -7.68
N ALA A 106 -6.50 0.07 -7.60
CA ALA A 106 -6.37 1.31 -6.84
C ALA A 106 -7.39 2.38 -7.26
N ALA A 107 -7.67 2.54 -8.56
CA ALA A 107 -8.59 3.56 -9.05
C ALA A 107 -10.06 3.31 -8.65
N VAL A 108 -10.44 2.07 -8.32
CA VAL A 108 -11.76 1.72 -7.78
C VAL A 108 -11.73 1.65 -6.25
N ALA A 109 -10.61 1.23 -5.66
CA ALA A 109 -10.44 1.15 -4.22
C ALA A 109 -10.39 2.55 -3.56
N LYS A 110 -9.94 3.58 -4.30
CA LYS A 110 -9.89 4.97 -3.84
C LYS A 110 -11.27 5.49 -3.43
N GLY A 111 -11.29 6.40 -2.45
CA GLY A 111 -12.50 7.00 -1.92
C GLY A 111 -12.89 6.41 -0.56
N GLU A 112 -14.18 6.35 -0.27
CA GLU A 112 -14.66 6.00 1.07
C GLU A 112 -14.43 4.51 1.39
N LEU A 113 -13.94 4.27 2.60
CA LEU A 113 -13.81 2.96 3.22
C LEU A 113 -14.66 2.94 4.50
N ALA A 114 -15.71 2.11 4.48
CA ALA A 114 -16.68 2.02 5.57
C ALA A 114 -16.03 1.58 6.90
N PRO A 115 -16.63 1.96 8.06
CA PRO A 115 -16.15 1.55 9.37
C PRO A 115 -15.94 0.04 9.48
N LYS A 116 -14.82 -0.39 10.09
CA LYS A 116 -14.55 -1.81 10.37
C LYS A 116 -14.63 -2.74 9.16
N THR A 117 -14.40 -2.21 7.95
CA THR A 117 -14.39 -3.00 6.71
C THR A 117 -12.99 -3.13 6.14
N THR A 118 -12.79 -4.20 5.37
CA THR A 118 -11.56 -4.42 4.59
C THR A 118 -11.91 -4.49 3.12
N LYS A 119 -11.26 -3.66 2.30
CA LYS A 119 -11.22 -3.81 0.84
C LYS A 119 -10.08 -4.74 0.46
N HIS A 120 -10.39 -5.78 -0.30
CA HIS A 120 -9.41 -6.65 -0.93
C HIS A 120 -9.02 -6.04 -2.27
N CYS A 121 -7.73 -5.87 -2.49
CA CYS A 121 -7.23 -5.14 -3.63
C CYS A 121 -6.18 -5.95 -4.39
N VAL A 122 -6.00 -5.59 -5.65
CA VAL A 122 -5.00 -6.19 -6.54
C VAL A 122 -4.43 -5.10 -7.42
N ALA A 123 -3.10 -5.08 -7.57
CA ALA A 123 -2.43 -4.31 -8.59
C ALA A 123 -1.82 -5.23 -9.65
N MET A 124 -1.92 -4.83 -10.91
CA MET A 124 -1.32 -5.58 -12.03
C MET A 124 -0.40 -4.70 -12.83
N PHE A 125 0.78 -5.24 -13.15
CA PHE A 125 1.78 -4.59 -13.98
C PHE A 125 2.10 -5.50 -15.16
N GLU A 126 1.70 -5.08 -16.35
CA GLU A 126 1.92 -5.79 -17.60
C GLU A 126 3.33 -5.53 -18.13
N ASP A 127 3.95 -6.55 -18.71
CA ASP A 127 5.22 -6.51 -19.44
C ASP A 127 6.35 -5.78 -18.69
N VAL A 128 6.46 -6.06 -17.39
CA VAL A 128 7.59 -5.59 -16.58
C VAL A 128 8.89 -6.17 -17.14
N ASP A 129 9.88 -5.30 -17.32
CA ASP A 129 11.20 -5.63 -17.89
C ASP A 129 11.73 -6.97 -17.32
N PRO A 130 11.95 -8.00 -18.16
CA PRO A 130 12.38 -9.32 -17.69
C PRO A 130 13.79 -9.29 -17.06
N GLN A 131 14.60 -8.28 -17.37
CA GLN A 131 15.93 -8.05 -16.78
C GLN A 131 15.87 -7.36 -15.41
N ALA A 132 14.71 -6.85 -14.99
CA ALA A 132 14.54 -6.25 -13.68
C ALA A 132 14.88 -7.26 -12.58
N LYS A 133 15.79 -6.85 -11.69
CA LYS A 133 16.19 -7.63 -10.53
C LYS A 133 15.59 -7.07 -9.25
N ARG A 134 15.08 -5.84 -9.29
CA ARG A 134 14.45 -5.19 -8.14
C ARG A 134 13.16 -4.51 -8.55
N LEU A 135 12.17 -4.65 -7.68
CA LEU A 135 10.89 -3.95 -7.76
C LEU A 135 10.74 -3.05 -6.54
N ASP A 136 10.39 -1.79 -6.78
CA ASP A 136 9.94 -0.87 -5.76
C ASP A 136 8.45 -0.58 -6.02
N ILE A 137 7.57 -1.11 -5.17
CA ILE A 137 6.14 -0.80 -5.19
C ILE A 137 5.89 0.39 -4.27
N PHE A 138 5.36 1.46 -4.83
CA PHE A 138 4.95 2.67 -4.12
C PHE A 138 3.45 2.69 -3.93
N VAL A 139 3.02 2.91 -2.69
CA VAL A 139 1.62 3.10 -2.31
C VAL A 139 1.47 4.49 -1.71
N THR A 140 0.65 5.33 -2.34
CA THR A 140 0.33 6.67 -1.83
C THR A 140 -0.98 6.64 -1.03
N GLY A 141 -1.29 7.74 -0.33
CA GLY A 141 -2.57 7.90 0.37
C GLY A 141 -2.78 7.06 1.63
N ILE A 142 -1.79 6.25 2.04
CA ILE A 142 -1.82 5.47 3.28
C ILE A 142 -1.11 6.14 4.46
N SER A 143 -0.35 7.21 4.21
CA SER A 143 0.28 8.01 5.25
C SER A 143 -0.71 9.05 5.78
N HIS A 144 -0.87 9.11 7.11
CA HIS A 144 -1.55 10.23 7.76
C HIS A 144 -0.75 11.50 7.44
N PHE A 145 -1.36 12.47 6.75
CA PHE A 145 -0.75 13.74 6.38
C PHE A 145 0.05 14.33 7.55
N PHE A 146 1.38 14.25 7.50
CA PHE A 146 2.25 14.87 8.50
C PHE A 146 2.51 16.32 8.09
N PHE A 147 1.78 17.26 8.71
CA PHE A 147 2.01 18.69 8.57
C PHE A 147 3.31 19.09 9.29
N TRP A 148 4.47 18.85 8.67
CA TRP A 148 5.74 19.43 9.13
C TRP A 148 6.06 20.69 8.32
N ARG A 149 5.94 21.87 8.95
CA ARG A 149 6.43 23.17 8.45
C ARG A 149 6.06 23.51 6.99
N TRP A 150 4.75 23.56 6.70
CA TRP A 150 4.21 24.21 5.48
C TRP A 150 4.60 23.58 4.14
N ARG A 151 5.02 22.30 4.10
CA ARG A 151 5.10 21.52 2.85
C ARG A 151 4.33 20.22 3.04
N MET A 152 3.40 19.90 2.13
CA MET A 152 2.91 18.54 1.99
C MET A 152 4.08 17.69 1.50
N VAL A 153 4.63 16.89 2.40
CA VAL A 153 5.59 15.84 2.03
C VAL A 153 4.72 14.61 1.80
N ASP A 154 4.44 14.30 0.54
CA ASP A 154 3.79 13.02 0.17
C ASP A 154 4.77 11.92 0.51
N TYR A 155 4.58 11.36 1.70
CA TYR A 155 5.22 10.11 2.08
C TYR A 155 4.45 9.00 1.38
N SER A 156 5.06 8.38 0.39
CA SER A 156 4.63 7.10 -0.12
C SER A 156 5.17 6.00 0.80
N TYR A 157 4.42 4.91 0.88
CA TYR A 157 4.93 3.67 1.45
C TYR A 157 5.61 2.90 0.33
N LYS A 158 6.92 2.66 0.47
CA LYS A 158 7.70 1.91 -0.50
C LYS A 158 7.93 0.50 0.03
N ILE A 159 7.76 -0.48 -0.84
CA ILE A 159 8.02 -1.89 -0.57
C ILE A 159 8.99 -2.36 -1.64
N THR A 160 10.18 -2.75 -1.21
CA THR A 160 11.28 -3.16 -2.09
C THR A 160 11.38 -4.68 -2.10
N TYR A 161 11.37 -5.25 -3.30
CA TYR A 161 11.60 -6.68 -3.55
C TYR A 161 12.81 -6.89 -4.44
N GLU A 162 13.49 -8.00 -4.25
CA GLU A 162 14.57 -8.47 -5.13
C GLU A 162 14.19 -9.84 -5.72
N LYS A 163 14.57 -10.06 -6.98
CA LYS A 163 14.31 -11.31 -7.70
C LYS A 163 15.24 -12.39 -7.18
N GLU A 164 14.68 -13.45 -6.63
CA GLU A 164 15.42 -14.65 -6.23
C GLU A 164 14.82 -15.85 -6.96
N GLN A 165 15.55 -16.38 -7.96
CA GLN A 165 15.07 -17.45 -8.85
C GLN A 165 13.72 -17.08 -9.50
N ASP A 166 12.63 -17.71 -9.05
CA ASP A 166 11.28 -17.57 -9.58
C ASP A 166 10.34 -16.75 -8.68
N TYR A 167 10.83 -16.17 -7.58
CA TYR A 167 10.01 -15.40 -6.65
C TYR A 167 10.63 -14.05 -6.28
N TRP A 168 9.78 -13.17 -5.71
CA TRP A 168 10.16 -11.84 -5.27
C TRP A 168 10.34 -11.82 -3.75
N LYS A 169 11.59 -11.66 -3.30
CA LYS A 169 11.94 -11.62 -1.89
C LYS A 169 11.84 -10.21 -1.34
N LEU A 170 11.10 -10.05 -0.25
CA LEU A 170 11.01 -8.78 0.46
C LEU A 170 12.38 -8.41 1.05
N ILE A 171 12.87 -7.22 0.71
CA ILE A 171 14.13 -6.67 1.23
C ILE A 171 13.86 -5.64 2.33
N GLU A 172 13.03 -4.65 2.03
CA GLU A 172 12.68 -3.59 2.96
C GLU A 172 11.29 -3.03 2.65
N HIS A 173 10.66 -2.42 3.65
CA HIS A 173 9.43 -1.68 3.44
C HIS A 173 9.30 -0.56 4.48
N GLY A 174 8.66 0.54 4.11
CA GLY A 174 8.43 1.64 5.01
C GLY A 174 8.05 2.94 4.33
N MET A 175 7.76 3.95 5.15
CA MET A 175 7.51 5.30 4.65
C MET A 175 8.80 5.88 4.07
N THR A 176 8.72 6.39 2.84
CA THR A 176 9.86 7.01 2.16
C THR A 176 9.56 8.45 1.77
N LYS A 177 10.62 9.24 1.64
CA LYS A 177 10.58 10.58 1.02
C LYS A 177 10.92 10.52 -0.47
N ASP A 178 11.15 9.33 -1.00
CA ASP A 178 11.41 9.16 -2.42
C ASP A 178 10.22 9.67 -3.25
N THR A 179 10.51 10.56 -4.17
CA THR A 179 9.53 11.24 -5.04
C THR A 179 9.57 10.70 -6.47
N SER A 180 10.30 9.60 -6.73
CA SER A 180 10.35 8.91 -8.01
C SER A 180 8.95 8.59 -8.59
N HIS A 181 7.97 8.35 -7.72
CA HIS A 181 6.58 8.13 -8.09
C HIS A 181 5.85 9.39 -8.61
N ARG A 182 6.29 10.60 -8.23
CA ARG A 182 5.56 11.85 -8.51
C ARG A 182 5.63 12.35 -9.95
N SER A 183 6.63 11.94 -10.73
CA SER A 183 6.69 12.39 -12.13
C SER A 183 5.46 11.94 -12.92
N TYR A 184 4.81 10.87 -12.48
CA TYR A 184 3.65 10.26 -13.12
C TYR A 184 2.31 10.97 -12.79
N GLU A 185 2.17 11.59 -11.61
CA GLU A 185 0.98 12.41 -11.27
C GLU A 185 0.81 13.61 -12.23
N PHE A 186 1.91 14.12 -12.79
CA PHE A 186 1.87 15.23 -13.75
C PHE A 186 1.47 14.80 -15.16
N GLU A 187 1.77 13.56 -15.57
CA GLU A 187 1.45 13.06 -16.91
C GLU A 187 0.00 12.57 -17.02
N THR A 188 -0.58 12.07 -15.92
CA THR A 188 -1.96 11.54 -15.90
C THR A 188 -3.06 12.57 -15.65
N ARG A 189 -2.71 13.79 -15.23
CA ARG A 189 -3.67 14.92 -15.06
C ARG A 189 -3.96 15.71 -16.34
N GLY A 190 -3.43 15.27 -17.47
CA GLY A 190 -3.55 15.93 -18.77
C GLY A 190 -4.68 15.44 -19.68
N TRP A 191 -5.70 14.76 -19.16
CA TRP A 191 -6.85 14.24 -19.94
C TRP A 191 -8.18 14.62 -19.29
#